data_AF-A0A2K9HPJ0-F1
#
_entry.id   AF-A0A2K9HPJ0-F1
#
_cell.length_a   1.000
_cell.length_b   1.000
_cell.length_c   1.000
_cell.angle_alpha   90.00
_cell.angle_beta   90.00
_cell.angle_gamma   90.00
#
_symmetry.space_group_name_H-M   'P 1'
#
loop_
_entity.id
_entity.type
_entity.pdbx_description
1 polymer ?
#
loop_
_entity_poly.entity_id
_entity_poly.type
_entity_poly.pdbx_seq_one_letter_code
_entity_poly.pdbx_strand_id
1 'polypeptide(L)'
;MKKNKRTALQKLGTDQRFHFYGEFKKYGFKYTDYYKKHAVPTILLLNIKLLSNDNTIFITDHLWFNLTKGFKQLGLLHVGDKISFNGRVDSYTKGYLRTDKDYDIVRPTKIKLEEQIVRPEWYLEENWKICNCIYDMYFTDYQTRGIMKPYRHY
;
A
#
# COMPACT_ATOMS: atom_id res chain seq x y z
N MET A 1 -24.07 3.45 5.56
CA MET A 1 -23.39 2.48 4.66
C MET A 1 -22.85 1.32 5.49
N LYS A 2 -23.32 0.09 5.25
CA LYS A 2 -22.71 -1.12 5.81
C LYS A 2 -21.28 -1.23 5.27
N LYS A 3 -20.27 -1.17 6.15
CA LYS A 3 -18.88 -1.46 5.78
C LYS A 3 -18.78 -2.96 5.53
N ASN A 4 -18.56 -3.36 4.28
CA ASN A 4 -18.39 -4.76 3.92
C ASN A 4 -17.05 -5.25 4.46
N LYS A 5 -17.09 -6.22 5.39
CA LYS A 5 -15.93 -7.01 5.80
C LYS A 5 -15.33 -7.66 4.54
N ARG A 6 -13.99 -7.73 4.42
CA ARG A 6 -13.34 -8.35 3.26
C ARG A 6 -13.42 -9.88 3.32
N THR A 7 -14.62 -10.41 3.09
CA THR A 7 -14.94 -11.84 3.17
C THR A 7 -14.20 -12.67 2.12
N ALA A 8 -13.87 -12.08 0.97
CA ALA A 8 -13.06 -12.74 -0.07
C ALA A 8 -11.65 -13.08 0.45
N LEU A 9 -10.98 -12.14 1.14
CA LEU A 9 -9.68 -12.40 1.77
C LEU A 9 -9.78 -13.45 2.87
N GLN A 10 -10.80 -13.34 3.72
CA GLN A 10 -11.03 -14.31 4.80
C GLN A 10 -11.09 -15.76 4.28
N LYS A 11 -11.74 -15.98 3.14
CA LYS A 11 -11.90 -17.32 2.54
C LYS A 11 -10.59 -17.94 2.05
N LEU A 12 -9.56 -17.14 1.74
CA LEU A 12 -8.27 -17.65 1.27
C LEU A 12 -7.47 -18.32 2.39
N GLY A 13 -7.70 -17.93 3.65
CA GLY A 13 -6.91 -18.41 4.78
C GLY A 13 -5.52 -17.78 4.87
N THR A 14 -4.84 -18.04 5.98
CA THR A 14 -3.62 -17.31 6.40
C THR A 14 -2.31 -18.04 6.10
N ASP A 15 -2.38 -19.31 5.71
CA ASP A 15 -1.24 -20.22 5.81
C ASP A 15 -0.27 -20.11 4.63
N GLN A 16 -0.78 -19.74 3.45
CA GLN A 16 -0.01 -19.71 2.21
C GLN A 16 0.10 -18.31 1.61
N ARG A 17 1.03 -18.17 0.67
CA ARG A 17 1.16 -16.98 -0.17
C ARG A 17 0.34 -17.15 -1.43
N PHE A 18 -0.41 -16.11 -1.77
CA PHE A 18 -1.19 -16.02 -2.99
C PHE A 18 -0.59 -14.99 -3.95
N HIS A 19 -0.87 -15.13 -5.23
CA HIS A 19 -0.45 -14.19 -6.26
C HIS A 19 -1.55 -13.16 -6.50
N PHE A 20 -1.24 -11.89 -6.26
CA PHE A 20 -2.17 -10.78 -6.39
C PHE A 20 -1.71 -9.81 -7.47
N TYR A 21 -2.66 -9.02 -7.91
CA TYR A 21 -2.51 -7.91 -8.84
C TYR A 21 -3.22 -6.68 -8.28
N GLY A 22 -2.67 -5.49 -8.54
CA GLY A 22 -3.34 -4.22 -8.29
C GLY A 22 -2.78 -3.09 -9.16
N GLU A 23 -3.51 -1.98 -9.22
CA GLU A 23 -3.17 -0.81 -10.04
C GLU A 23 -2.68 0.33 -9.15
N PHE A 24 -1.50 0.87 -9.43
CA PHE A 24 -0.96 1.98 -8.67
C PHE A 24 -1.85 3.21 -8.79
N LYS A 25 -2.21 3.79 -7.66
CA LYS A 25 -2.95 5.06 -7.62
C LYS A 25 -2.13 6.22 -7.14
N LYS A 26 -1.42 6.06 -6.04
CA LYS A 26 -0.59 7.12 -5.46
C LYS A 26 0.32 6.62 -4.36
N TYR A 27 1.30 7.45 -4.05
CA TYR A 27 2.07 7.32 -2.83
C TYR A 27 1.34 7.97 -1.64
N GLY A 28 1.81 7.65 -0.44
CA GLY A 28 1.36 8.25 0.80
C GLY A 28 2.37 8.00 1.92
N PHE A 29 1.99 8.33 3.14
CA PHE A 29 2.72 7.91 4.32
C PHE A 29 1.74 7.71 5.48
N LYS A 30 2.18 6.98 6.51
CA LYS A 30 1.46 6.87 7.77
C LYS A 30 2.37 7.23 8.93
N TYR A 31 1.81 7.98 9.88
CA TYR A 31 2.47 8.25 11.15
C TYR A 31 2.59 6.98 11.98
N THR A 32 3.74 6.80 12.63
CA THR A 32 4.03 5.64 13.48
C THR A 32 4.07 5.98 14.96
N ASP A 33 3.99 7.26 15.31
CA ASP A 33 3.93 7.74 16.69
C ASP A 33 2.81 8.76 16.89
N TYR A 34 2.40 8.90 18.15
CA TYR A 34 1.33 9.80 18.58
C TYR A 34 1.62 11.27 18.27
N TYR A 35 2.89 11.69 18.41
CA TYR A 35 3.33 13.07 18.18
C TYR A 35 3.52 13.40 16.70
N LYS A 36 3.25 12.43 15.80
CA LYS A 36 3.36 12.59 14.34
C LYS A 36 4.75 13.07 13.91
N LYS A 37 5.80 12.63 14.60
CA LYS A 37 7.19 12.99 14.29
C LYS A 37 7.80 12.07 13.22
N HIS A 38 7.45 10.80 13.26
CA HIS A 38 7.94 9.74 12.40
C HIS A 38 6.82 9.18 11.53
N ALA A 39 7.18 8.89 10.28
CA ALA A 39 6.26 8.34 9.31
C ALA A 39 6.97 7.35 8.39
N VAL A 40 6.24 6.34 7.96
CA VAL A 40 6.73 5.38 6.96
C VAL A 40 6.00 5.58 5.63
N PRO A 41 6.70 5.51 4.49
CA PRO A 41 6.09 5.71 3.19
C PRO A 41 5.18 4.53 2.83
N THR A 42 4.12 4.82 2.10
CA THR A 42 3.09 3.86 1.68
C THR A 42 2.75 4.03 0.21
N ILE A 43 2.11 3.01 -0.34
CA ILE A 43 1.61 2.94 -1.71
C ILE A 43 0.15 2.49 -1.67
N LEU A 44 -0.71 3.16 -2.44
CA LEU A 44 -2.10 2.77 -2.65
C LEU A 44 -2.23 2.01 -3.96
N LEU A 45 -2.69 0.77 -3.88
CA LEU A 45 -3.10 -0.03 -5.02
C LEU A 45 -4.62 -0.13 -5.07
N LEU A 46 -5.19 -0.03 -6.27
CA LEU A 46 -6.61 -0.20 -6.56
C LEU A 46 -6.88 -1.54 -7.24
N ASN A 47 -8.16 -1.90 -7.32
CA ASN A 47 -8.65 -3.03 -8.11
C ASN A 47 -7.89 -4.32 -7.78
N ILE A 48 -7.77 -4.62 -6.48
CA ILE A 48 -6.98 -5.75 -6.01
C ILE A 48 -7.66 -7.04 -6.45
N LYS A 49 -6.91 -7.87 -7.18
CA LYS A 49 -7.38 -9.15 -7.72
C LYS A 49 -6.43 -10.27 -7.31
N LEU A 50 -6.99 -11.44 -7.07
CA LEU A 50 -6.26 -12.69 -6.93
C LEU A 50 -6.11 -13.31 -8.31
N LEU A 51 -4.88 -13.70 -8.65
CA LEU A 51 -4.54 -14.42 -9.86
C LEU A 51 -4.46 -15.92 -9.52
N SER A 52 -5.37 -16.69 -10.08
CA SER A 52 -5.35 -18.16 -10.10
C SER A 52 -5.16 -18.60 -11.56
N ASN A 53 -4.59 -19.79 -11.78
CA ASN A 53 -4.12 -20.27 -13.10
C ASN A 53 -5.00 -19.84 -14.29
N ASP A 54 -6.31 -20.01 -14.17
CA ASP A 54 -7.26 -19.72 -15.27
C ASP A 54 -8.22 -18.56 -14.98
N ASN A 55 -8.13 -17.94 -13.80
CA ASN A 55 -9.14 -16.98 -13.34
C ASN A 55 -8.55 -15.83 -12.53
N THR A 56 -9.11 -14.65 -12.76
CA THR A 56 -8.83 -13.46 -11.95
C THR A 56 -10.04 -13.13 -11.09
N ILE A 57 -9.87 -13.19 -9.76
CA ILE A 57 -10.95 -12.97 -8.80
C ILE A 57 -10.78 -11.59 -8.17
N PHE A 58 -11.79 -10.73 -8.26
CA PHE A 58 -11.79 -9.46 -7.56
C PHE A 58 -11.84 -9.65 -6.04
N ILE A 59 -10.95 -8.96 -5.31
CA ILE A 59 -10.78 -9.09 -3.87
C ILE A 59 -11.26 -7.84 -3.12
N THR A 60 -10.80 -6.65 -3.50
CA THR A 60 -11.18 -5.39 -2.85
C THR A 60 -10.80 -4.18 -3.71
N ASP A 61 -11.54 -3.08 -3.53
CA ASP A 61 -11.35 -1.85 -4.32
C ASP A 61 -9.96 -1.24 -4.15
N HIS A 62 -9.42 -1.29 -2.94
CA HIS A 62 -8.13 -0.68 -2.64
C HIS A 62 -7.46 -1.23 -1.38
N LEU A 63 -6.13 -1.22 -1.37
CA LEU A 63 -5.29 -1.51 -0.22
C LEU A 63 -4.07 -0.59 -0.17
N TRP A 64 -3.72 -0.19 1.06
CA TRP A 64 -2.49 0.53 1.35
C TRP A 64 -1.41 -0.45 1.78
N PHE A 65 -0.24 -0.39 1.16
CA PHE A 65 0.93 -1.16 1.56
C PHE A 65 2.03 -0.22 2.05
N ASN A 66 2.93 -0.71 2.89
CA ASN A 66 4.20 -0.02 3.11
C ASN A 66 4.98 -0.01 1.78
N LEU A 67 5.66 1.10 1.48
CA LEU A 67 6.55 1.20 0.32
C LEU A 67 7.87 0.46 0.61
N THR A 68 7.82 -0.87 0.55
CA THR A 68 8.96 -1.76 0.82
C THR A 68 10.06 -1.63 -0.24
N LYS A 69 11.25 -2.18 0.04
CA LYS A 69 12.35 -2.24 -0.95
C LYS A 69 11.90 -2.82 -2.30
N GLY A 70 11.07 -3.85 -2.30
CA GLY A 70 10.57 -4.46 -3.54
C GLY A 70 9.65 -3.55 -4.35
N PHE A 71 8.83 -2.70 -3.70
CA PHE A 71 8.09 -1.66 -4.43
C PHE A 71 9.01 -0.55 -4.94
N LYS A 72 10.00 -0.12 -4.14
CA LYS A 72 10.96 0.92 -4.56
C LYS A 72 11.79 0.50 -5.78
N GLN A 73 12.11 -0.79 -5.90
CA GLN A 73 12.81 -1.35 -7.06
C GLN A 73 12.03 -1.25 -8.37
N LEU A 74 10.72 -1.01 -8.33
CA LEU A 74 9.94 -0.72 -9.54
C LEU A 74 10.14 0.72 -10.04
N GLY A 75 10.85 1.58 -9.31
CA GLY A 75 11.02 3.00 -9.61
C GLY A 75 9.83 3.89 -9.23
N LEU A 76 9.80 5.09 -9.82
CA LEU A 76 8.74 6.09 -9.67
C LEU A 76 7.56 5.69 -10.58
N LEU A 77 6.52 5.15 -9.95
CA LEU A 77 5.33 4.61 -10.58
C LEU A 77 4.39 5.72 -11.05
N HIS A 78 3.70 5.45 -12.16
CA HIS A 78 2.66 6.32 -12.70
C HIS A 78 1.27 5.73 -12.43
N VAL A 79 0.28 6.61 -12.27
CA VAL A 79 -1.11 6.19 -12.03
C VAL A 79 -1.56 5.23 -13.12
N GLY A 80 -2.09 4.08 -12.72
CA GLY A 80 -2.49 2.99 -13.63
C GLY A 80 -1.46 1.88 -13.78
N ASP A 81 -0.22 2.07 -13.30
CA ASP A 81 0.82 1.04 -13.35
C ASP A 81 0.33 -0.26 -12.70
N LYS A 82 0.45 -1.33 -13.46
CA LYS A 82 -0.05 -2.66 -13.11
C LYS A 82 1.02 -3.43 -12.35
N ILE A 83 0.73 -3.81 -11.11
CA ILE A 83 1.71 -4.41 -10.21
C ILE A 83 1.20 -5.76 -9.74
N SER A 84 1.99 -6.81 -9.96
CA SER A 84 1.77 -8.12 -9.35
C SER A 84 2.72 -8.36 -8.20
N PHE A 85 2.28 -9.18 -7.24
CA PHE A 85 3.06 -9.54 -6.07
C PHE A 85 2.50 -10.77 -5.37
N ASN A 86 3.34 -11.46 -4.63
CA ASN A 86 2.94 -12.53 -3.73
C ASN A 86 2.73 -11.99 -2.32
N GLY A 87 1.58 -12.25 -1.70
CA GLY A 87 1.24 -11.81 -0.34
C GLY A 87 0.60 -12.92 0.49
N ARG A 88 0.61 -12.79 1.82
CA ARG A 88 -0.23 -13.62 2.71
C ARG A 88 -1.47 -12.85 3.11
N VAL A 89 -2.56 -13.55 3.42
CA VAL A 89 -3.69 -12.92 4.08
C VAL A 89 -3.47 -12.97 5.59
N ASP A 90 -3.78 -11.89 6.29
CA ASP A 90 -3.78 -11.87 7.76
C ASP A 90 -4.94 -11.04 8.28
N SER A 91 -5.37 -11.35 9.52
CA SER A 91 -6.43 -10.59 10.19
C SER A 91 -5.83 -9.41 10.95
N TYR A 92 -6.55 -8.30 11.01
CA TYR A 92 -6.22 -7.20 11.89
C TYR A 92 -7.45 -6.71 12.64
N THR A 93 -7.24 -6.24 13.87
CA THR A 93 -8.29 -5.65 14.68
C THR A 93 -8.50 -4.21 14.25
N LYS A 94 -9.74 -3.85 13.92
CA LYS A 94 -10.09 -2.55 13.37
C LYS A 94 -10.65 -1.63 14.45
N GLY A 95 -9.92 -0.54 14.71
CA GLY A 95 -10.34 0.51 15.64
C GLY A 95 -9.73 0.34 17.04
N TYR A 96 -9.55 1.46 17.74
CA TYR A 96 -8.86 1.52 19.04
C TYR A 96 -9.66 0.86 20.19
N LEU A 97 -10.97 0.68 20.02
CA LEU A 97 -11.91 0.22 21.06
C LEU A 97 -12.85 -0.90 20.60
N ARG A 98 -12.65 -1.50 19.41
CA ARG A 98 -13.55 -2.52 18.85
C ARG A 98 -12.81 -3.82 18.59
N THR A 99 -13.51 -4.94 18.78
CA THR A 99 -13.04 -6.31 18.52
C THR A 99 -13.30 -6.78 17.09
N ASP A 100 -13.78 -5.89 16.21
CA ASP A 100 -14.09 -6.22 14.82
C ASP A 100 -12.81 -6.61 14.07
N LYS A 101 -12.72 -7.88 13.67
CA LYS A 101 -11.64 -8.40 12.82
C LYS A 101 -11.94 -8.13 11.35
N ASP A 102 -10.99 -7.53 10.65
CA ASP A 102 -10.96 -7.37 9.20
C ASP A 102 -9.72 -8.11 8.65
N TYR A 103 -9.59 -8.21 7.33
CA TYR A 103 -8.48 -8.92 6.69
C TYR A 103 -7.70 -8.00 5.75
N ASP A 104 -6.40 -8.24 5.64
CA ASP A 104 -5.48 -7.50 4.80
C ASP A 104 -4.50 -8.46 4.09
N ILE A 105 -3.81 -7.95 3.06
CA ILE A 105 -2.71 -8.66 2.40
C ILE A 105 -1.40 -8.14 2.99
N VAL A 106 -0.65 -9.04 3.63
CA VAL A 106 0.59 -8.71 4.32
C VAL A 106 1.80 -9.33 3.64
N ARG A 107 2.99 -8.77 3.95
CA ARG A 107 4.31 -9.28 3.53
C ARG A 107 4.43 -9.46 2.00
N PRO A 108 4.16 -8.42 1.18
CA PRO A 108 4.29 -8.52 -0.27
C PRO A 108 5.75 -8.84 -0.67
N THR A 109 5.91 -9.75 -1.64
CA THR A 109 7.20 -10.22 -2.19
C THR A 109 7.04 -10.53 -3.67
N LYS A 110 8.14 -10.80 -4.40
CA LYS A 110 8.12 -11.04 -5.85
C LYS A 110 7.32 -9.95 -6.59
N ILE A 111 7.53 -8.71 -6.16
CA ILE A 111 6.82 -7.53 -6.67
C ILE A 111 7.34 -7.26 -8.07
N LYS A 112 6.44 -7.06 -9.03
CA LYS A 112 6.77 -6.81 -10.44
C LYS A 112 5.84 -5.77 -11.02
N LEU A 113 6.38 -4.97 -11.94
CA LEU A 113 5.58 -4.21 -12.89
C LEU A 113 5.23 -5.16 -14.05
N GLU A 114 3.94 -5.26 -14.40
CA GLU A 114 3.49 -6.14 -15.49
C GLU A 114 3.86 -5.59 -16.87
N GLU A 115 3.97 -4.27 -16.98
CA GLU A 115 4.46 -3.61 -18.19
C GLU A 115 5.99 -3.66 -18.21
N GLN A 116 6.56 -3.96 -19.39
CA GLN A 116 8.01 -3.95 -19.60
C GLN A 116 8.54 -2.52 -19.80
N ILE A 117 8.31 -1.67 -18.81
CA ILE A 117 8.73 -0.26 -18.82
C ILE A 117 9.72 -0.04 -17.67
N VAL A 118 10.80 0.67 -17.96
CA VAL A 118 11.76 1.11 -16.95
C VAL A 118 11.30 2.46 -16.40
N ARG A 119 11.06 2.52 -15.09
CA ARG A 119 10.77 3.78 -14.38
C ARG A 119 12.06 4.38 -13.82
N PRO A 120 12.16 5.72 -13.70
CA PRO A 120 13.26 6.34 -12.96
C PRO A 120 13.30 5.80 -11.53
N GLU A 121 14.50 5.56 -10.99
CA GLU A 121 14.64 4.99 -9.65
C GLU A 121 14.22 5.97 -8.55
N TRP A 122 13.87 5.40 -7.39
CA TRP A 122 13.83 6.18 -6.15
C TRP A 122 15.27 6.56 -5.75
N TYR A 123 15.67 7.80 -6.04
CA TYR A 123 16.97 8.34 -5.62
C TYR A 123 17.10 8.58 -4.10
N LEU A 124 15.97 8.47 -3.37
CA LEU A 124 15.90 8.65 -1.93
C LEU A 124 15.85 7.28 -1.22
N GLU A 125 16.83 7.00 -0.37
CA GLU A 125 16.89 5.73 0.35
C GLU A 125 16.14 5.76 1.68
N GLU A 126 16.26 6.87 2.41
CA GLU A 126 15.78 7.03 3.77
C GLU A 126 14.28 7.35 3.82
N ASN A 127 13.55 6.71 4.74
CA ASN A 127 12.11 6.89 4.88
C ASN A 127 11.70 8.34 5.09
N TRP A 128 12.46 9.14 5.85
CA TRP A 128 12.12 10.53 6.10
C TRP A 128 12.19 11.39 4.85
N LYS A 129 13.23 11.20 4.01
CA LYS A 129 13.37 11.88 2.72
C LYS A 129 12.22 11.52 1.80
N ILE A 130 11.89 10.23 1.70
CA ILE A 130 10.77 9.74 0.88
C ILE A 130 9.44 10.33 1.37
N CYS A 131 9.17 10.30 2.68
CA CYS A 131 7.95 10.86 3.26
C CYS A 131 7.83 12.37 3.00
N ASN A 132 8.92 13.13 3.12
CA ASN A 132 8.93 14.55 2.79
C ASN A 132 8.70 14.79 1.29
N CYS A 133 9.32 14.00 0.43
CA CYS A 133 9.09 14.06 -1.01
C CYS A 133 7.63 13.78 -1.36
N ILE A 134 7.02 12.73 -0.78
CA ILE A 134 5.59 12.42 -0.93
C ILE A 134 4.71 13.55 -0.40
N TYR A 135 5.10 14.18 0.72
CA TYR A 135 4.40 15.34 1.25
C TYR A 135 4.37 16.48 0.23
N ASP A 136 5.53 16.77 -0.36
CA ASP A 136 5.69 17.86 -1.32
C ASP A 136 4.96 17.55 -2.65
N MET A 137 4.95 16.28 -3.10
CA MET A 137 4.14 15.83 -4.25
C MET A 137 2.64 16.13 -4.09
N TYR A 138 2.11 16.07 -2.85
CA TYR A 138 0.69 16.27 -2.55
C TYR A 138 0.45 17.46 -1.63
N PHE A 139 1.33 18.47 -1.67
CA PHE A 139 1.37 19.57 -0.71
C PHE A 139 0.00 20.23 -0.51
N THR A 140 -0.68 20.61 -1.60
CA THR A 140 -1.98 21.28 -1.54
C THR A 140 -3.06 20.39 -0.90
N ASP A 141 -3.15 19.10 -1.26
CA ASP A 141 -4.11 18.15 -0.65
C ASP A 141 -3.85 18.01 0.85
N TYR A 142 -2.58 17.87 1.23
CA TYR A 142 -2.22 17.67 2.63
C TYR A 142 -2.43 18.92 3.47
N GLN A 143 -2.11 20.11 2.96
CA GLN A 143 -2.38 21.37 3.64
C GLN A 143 -3.88 21.59 3.85
N THR A 144 -4.70 21.43 2.80
CA THR A 144 -6.16 21.62 2.92
C THR A 144 -6.81 20.65 3.90
N ARG A 145 -6.25 19.46 4.09
CA ARG A 145 -6.73 18.44 5.05
C ARG A 145 -6.09 18.56 6.44
N GLY A 146 -5.24 19.55 6.68
CA GLY A 146 -4.53 19.72 7.95
C GLY A 146 -3.55 18.58 8.27
N ILE A 147 -3.08 17.87 7.24
CA ILE A 147 -2.06 16.83 7.40
C ILE A 147 -0.71 17.51 7.57
N MET A 148 -0.11 17.31 8.74
CA MET A 148 1.21 17.81 9.07
C MET A 148 2.28 17.20 8.14
N LYS A 149 3.36 17.94 7.86
CA LYS A 149 4.58 17.40 7.25
C LYS A 149 5.33 16.57 8.32
N PRO A 150 5.68 15.30 8.05
CA PRO A 150 6.50 14.51 8.97
C PRO A 150 7.94 15.06 9.01
N TYR A 151 8.75 14.66 10.00
CA TYR A 151 10.19 14.98 10.02
C TYR A 151 10.56 16.46 9.83
N ARG A 152 9.83 17.40 10.43
CA ARG A 152 10.04 18.86 10.27
C ARG A 152 11.41 19.39 10.73
N HIS A 153 12.12 18.59 11.54
CA HIS A 153 13.38 18.97 12.17
C HIS A 153 14.58 18.23 11.57
N TYR A 154 14.39 17.55 10.45
CA TYR A 154 15.43 16.84 9.69
C TYR A 154 15.62 17.47 8.32
#